data_AF-A0A7C1D4F3-F1
#
_entry.id   AF-A0A7C1D4F3-F1
#
_cell.length_a   1.000
_cell.length_b   1.000
_cell.length_c   1.000
_cell.angle_alpha   90.00
_cell.angle_beta   90.00
_cell.angle_gamma   90.00
#
_symmetry.space_group_name_H-M   'P 1'
#
loop_
_entity.id
_entity.type
_entity.pdbx_description
1 polymer ?
#
loop_
_entity_poly.entity_id
_entity_poly.type
_entity_poly.pdbx_seq_one_letter_code
_entity_poly.pdbx_strand_id
1 'polypeptide(L)'
;MASFICFSGKPKNQVAVSIFTWQYLATASIFEPFTDKSVLPAGKAGSWDSHTVETPRIFREGNLFYMVYCGSDRFDDYPANAGLATSVDLINWEKYAENPIFSRGEKGEWDEGAIWFTTVEKINGVYYLWYEGYGGANSRNQPYDSYLINARSQVGLATMKADYFFIRPTY
;
A
#
# COMPACT_ATOMS: atom_id res chain seq x y z
N MET A 1 -13.83 -55.06 16.84
CA MET A 1 -14.93 -55.40 17.75
C MET A 1 -15.58 -54.08 18.16
N ALA A 2 -16.88 -53.81 18.03
CA ALA A 2 -18.03 -54.66 17.75
C ALA A 2 -18.76 -54.18 16.49
N SER A 3 -19.23 -55.13 15.69
CA SER A 3 -20.11 -54.88 14.54
C SER A 3 -21.54 -55.07 14.99
N PHE A 4 -22.40 -54.08 14.75
CA PHE A 4 -23.85 -54.32 14.72
C PHE A 4 -24.32 -54.15 13.27
N ILE A 5 -24.68 -55.29 12.68
CA ILE A 5 -25.37 -55.34 11.39
C ILE A 5 -26.85 -55.51 11.71
N CYS A 6 -27.67 -54.52 11.40
CA CYS A 6 -29.12 -54.69 11.34
C CYS A 6 -29.51 -54.83 9.87
N PHE A 7 -30.05 -55.99 9.49
CA PHE A 7 -30.70 -56.18 8.19
C PHE A 7 -32.22 -56.11 8.37
N SER A 8 -32.86 -55.16 7.70
CA SER A 8 -34.26 -55.30 7.27
C SER A 8 -34.29 -55.26 5.74
N GLY A 9 -35.04 -56.20 5.14
CA GLY A 9 -34.93 -56.64 3.75
C GLY A 9 -35.12 -55.58 2.65
N LYS A 10 -34.50 -55.85 1.49
CA LYS A 10 -34.49 -55.02 0.26
C LYS A 10 -35.79 -55.19 -0.57
N PRO A 11 -36.02 -54.33 -1.58
CA PRO A 11 -35.56 -54.74 -2.91
C PRO A 11 -34.80 -53.66 -3.71
N LYS A 12 -33.72 -54.16 -4.30
CA LYS A 12 -33.07 -53.82 -5.59
C LYS A 12 -32.73 -52.36 -5.93
N ASN A 13 -31.41 -52.18 -5.91
CA ASN A 13 -30.56 -51.28 -6.69
C ASN A 13 -30.25 -49.90 -6.10
N GLN A 14 -29.06 -49.88 -5.48
CA GLN A 14 -28.19 -48.75 -5.14
C GLN A 14 -28.54 -47.97 -3.87
N VAL A 15 -27.87 -48.33 -2.77
CA VAL A 15 -27.68 -47.43 -1.63
C VAL A 15 -26.34 -46.74 -1.87
N ALA A 16 -26.38 -45.45 -2.20
CA ALA A 16 -25.19 -44.61 -2.23
C ALA A 16 -24.62 -44.56 -0.81
N VAL A 17 -23.41 -45.10 -0.61
CA VAL A 17 -22.66 -44.90 0.61
C VAL A 17 -22.05 -43.51 0.53
N SER A 18 -22.63 -42.55 1.23
CA SER A 18 -22.04 -41.21 1.38
C SER A 18 -20.85 -41.34 2.31
N ILE A 19 -19.66 -41.53 1.74
CA ILE A 19 -18.42 -41.39 2.48
C ILE A 19 -18.21 -39.88 2.61
N PHE A 20 -18.49 -39.31 3.78
CA PHE A 20 -18.06 -37.96 4.10
C PHE A 20 -16.54 -37.98 4.30
N THR A 21 -15.80 -37.88 3.21
CA THR A 21 -14.40 -37.47 3.28
C THR A 21 -14.38 -36.01 3.69
N TRP A 22 -13.79 -35.72 4.85
CA TRP A 22 -13.37 -34.37 5.20
C TRP A 22 -12.37 -33.91 4.13
N GLN A 23 -12.87 -33.25 3.09
CA GLN A 23 -12.02 -32.64 2.09
C GLN A 23 -11.47 -31.39 2.75
N TYR A 24 -10.18 -31.44 3.10
CA TYR A 24 -9.44 -30.26 3.51
C TYR A 24 -9.72 -29.17 2.48
N LEU A 25 -10.45 -28.12 2.87
CA LEU A 25 -10.56 -26.92 2.07
C LEU A 25 -9.16 -26.33 2.05
N ALA A 26 -8.42 -26.59 0.97
CA ALA A 26 -7.18 -25.88 0.70
C ALA A 26 -7.51 -24.39 0.76
N THR A 27 -6.86 -23.69 1.68
CA THR A 27 -6.95 -22.23 1.83
C THR A 27 -6.28 -21.59 0.62
N ALA A 28 -6.96 -21.60 -0.52
CA ALA A 28 -6.56 -20.80 -1.66
C ALA A 28 -6.79 -19.32 -1.32
N SER A 29 -5.84 -18.46 -1.72
CA SER A 29 -6.06 -17.00 -1.69
C SER A 29 -7.31 -16.71 -2.53
N ILE A 30 -8.24 -15.92 -2.01
CA ILE A 30 -9.38 -15.41 -2.80
C ILE A 30 -8.99 -14.22 -3.68
N PHE A 31 -7.79 -13.67 -3.47
CA PHE A 31 -7.22 -12.61 -4.30
C PHE A 31 -6.31 -13.21 -5.34
N GLU A 32 -6.55 -12.84 -6.59
CA GLU A 32 -5.72 -13.16 -7.75
C GLU A 32 -5.03 -11.88 -8.25
N PRO A 33 -3.76 -11.95 -8.70
CA PRO A 33 -3.11 -10.81 -9.33
C PRO A 33 -3.90 -10.32 -10.56
N PHE A 34 -4.18 -9.02 -10.64
CA PHE A 34 -4.84 -8.44 -11.81
C PHE A 34 -3.93 -8.46 -13.05
N THR A 35 -2.63 -8.29 -12.87
CA THR A 35 -1.62 -8.26 -13.93
C THR A 35 -0.27 -8.76 -13.38
N ASP A 36 0.62 -9.19 -14.27
CA ASP A 36 2.01 -9.56 -14.01
C ASP A 36 2.96 -8.35 -13.96
N LYS A 37 2.45 -7.15 -14.24
CA LYS A 37 3.23 -5.90 -14.27
C LYS A 37 2.89 -4.99 -13.09
N SER A 38 3.82 -4.10 -12.75
CA SER A 38 3.49 -3.00 -11.83
C SER A 38 2.47 -2.06 -12.48
N VAL A 39 1.41 -1.71 -11.74
CA VAL A 39 0.42 -0.69 -12.13
C VAL A 39 0.93 0.74 -11.93
N LEU A 40 2.01 0.91 -11.15
CA LEU A 40 2.72 2.17 -10.99
C LEU A 40 4.24 1.88 -10.94
N PRO A 41 4.92 1.84 -12.09
CA PRO A 41 6.36 1.55 -12.14
C PRO A 41 7.18 2.68 -11.52
N ALA A 42 8.43 2.35 -11.14
CA ALA A 42 9.44 3.34 -10.80
C ALA A 42 9.60 4.39 -11.91
N GLY A 43 10.00 5.60 -11.52
CA GLY A 43 10.28 6.66 -12.47
C GLY A 43 11.47 6.35 -13.38
N LYS A 44 11.62 7.14 -14.44
CA LYS A 44 12.78 7.01 -15.35
C LYS A 44 14.07 7.34 -14.59
N ALA A 45 15.20 6.79 -15.02
CA ALA A 45 16.50 7.10 -14.43
C ALA A 45 16.72 8.61 -14.27
N GLY A 46 17.13 9.04 -13.06
CA GLY A 46 17.30 10.45 -12.71
C GLY A 46 16.04 11.15 -12.15
N SER A 47 14.90 10.48 -12.10
CA SER A 47 13.74 10.96 -11.34
C SER A 47 13.83 10.57 -9.86
N TRP A 48 13.12 11.32 -9.02
CA TRP A 48 13.15 11.20 -7.56
C TRP A 48 12.62 9.85 -7.03
N ASP A 49 11.85 9.11 -7.84
CA ASP A 49 11.28 7.79 -7.55
C ASP A 49 11.80 6.71 -8.51
N SER A 50 13.00 6.91 -9.05
CA SER A 50 13.60 6.00 -10.03
C SER A 50 14.09 4.68 -9.47
N HIS A 51 14.20 4.56 -8.14
CA HIS A 51 14.70 3.36 -7.47
C HIS A 51 13.56 2.58 -6.79
N THR A 52 12.73 3.24 -5.98
CA THR A 52 11.56 2.62 -5.34
C THR A 52 10.28 3.44 -5.52
N VAL A 53 9.16 2.73 -5.54
CA VAL A 53 7.79 3.25 -5.44
C VAL A 53 7.02 2.32 -4.50
N GLU A 54 6.49 2.87 -3.42
CA GLU A 54 6.02 2.06 -2.29
C GLU A 54 4.89 2.72 -1.48
N THR A 55 4.30 1.93 -0.59
CA THR A 55 3.27 2.37 0.36
C THR A 55 2.10 3.16 -0.26
N PRO A 56 1.45 2.62 -1.30
CA PRO A 56 0.35 3.32 -1.97
C PRO A 56 -0.83 3.55 -1.03
N ARG A 57 -1.47 4.70 -1.17
CA ARG A 57 -2.64 5.13 -0.40
C ARG A 57 -3.64 5.79 -1.31
N ILE A 58 -4.79 5.15 -1.44
CA ILE A 58 -5.79 5.52 -2.42
C ILE A 58 -7.00 6.11 -1.72
N PHE A 59 -7.45 7.26 -2.22
CA PHE A 59 -8.75 7.84 -1.88
C PHE A 59 -9.39 8.43 -3.14
N ARG A 60 -10.67 8.79 -3.05
CA ARG A 60 -11.46 9.28 -4.20
C ARG A 60 -12.10 10.61 -3.88
N GLU A 61 -12.08 11.53 -4.85
CA GLU A 61 -12.86 12.76 -4.82
C GLU A 61 -13.53 12.95 -6.19
N GLY A 62 -14.87 13.04 -6.22
CA GLY A 62 -15.62 13.07 -7.48
C GLY A 62 -15.43 11.80 -8.32
N ASN A 63 -15.04 11.94 -9.59
CA ASN A 63 -14.74 10.83 -10.48
C ASN A 63 -13.25 10.41 -10.50
N LEU A 64 -12.39 11.04 -9.70
CA LEU A 64 -10.95 10.83 -9.74
C LEU A 64 -10.48 10.08 -8.49
N PHE A 65 -9.68 9.04 -8.71
CA PHE A 65 -8.90 8.38 -7.67
C PHE A 65 -7.52 9.00 -7.59
N TYR A 66 -7.05 9.23 -6.37
CA TYR A 66 -5.70 9.72 -6.07
C TYR A 66 -4.95 8.60 -5.37
N MET A 67 -3.71 8.39 -5.75
CA MET A 67 -2.74 7.56 -5.05
C MET A 67 -1.63 8.46 -4.54
N VAL A 68 -1.50 8.60 -3.23
CA VAL A 68 -0.24 9.06 -2.64
C VAL A 68 0.65 7.84 -2.50
N TYR A 69 1.88 7.94 -3.00
CA TYR A 69 2.88 6.88 -2.94
C TYR A 69 4.21 7.47 -2.46
N CYS A 70 5.03 6.66 -1.81
CA CYS A 70 6.37 7.08 -1.39
C CYS A 70 7.41 6.54 -2.36
N GLY A 71 8.56 7.20 -2.47
CA GLY A 71 9.61 6.77 -3.38
C GLY A 71 10.99 7.33 -3.06
N SER A 72 11.98 6.68 -3.66
CA SER A 72 13.40 6.96 -3.51
C SER A 72 14.08 6.86 -4.87
N ASP A 73 15.16 7.62 -5.06
CA ASP A 73 16.07 7.53 -6.20
C ASP A 73 17.36 6.78 -5.84
N ARG A 74 17.53 6.41 -4.57
CA ARG A 74 18.82 5.94 -4.05
C ARG A 74 18.76 4.77 -3.08
N PHE A 75 17.68 4.64 -2.30
CA PHE A 75 17.61 3.72 -1.16
C PHE A 75 16.41 2.78 -1.26
N ASP A 76 16.65 1.48 -1.10
CA ASP A 76 15.61 0.47 -0.95
C ASP A 76 14.85 0.67 0.37
N ASP A 77 13.51 0.65 0.33
CA ASP A 77 12.65 0.72 1.52
C ASP A 77 13.03 1.86 2.47
N TYR A 78 13.39 3.03 1.94
CA TYR A 78 13.63 4.27 2.69
C TYR A 78 13.34 5.50 1.82
N PRO A 79 12.05 5.73 1.52
CA PRO A 79 11.62 6.80 0.63
C PRO A 79 11.90 8.17 1.24
N ALA A 80 12.49 9.04 0.44
CA ALA A 80 12.74 10.42 0.83
C ALA A 80 11.51 11.32 0.60
N ASN A 81 10.62 10.89 -0.30
CA ASN A 81 9.55 11.74 -0.82
C ASN A 81 8.25 10.95 -1.00
N ALA A 82 7.13 11.67 -1.00
CA ALA A 82 5.84 11.18 -1.44
C ALA A 82 5.39 11.92 -2.70
N GLY A 83 4.89 11.17 -3.68
CA GLY A 83 4.32 11.63 -4.93
C GLY A 83 2.84 11.33 -5.02
N LEU A 84 2.24 11.86 -6.08
CA LEU A 84 0.84 11.71 -6.44
C LEU A 84 0.71 11.01 -7.79
N ALA A 85 -0.22 10.09 -7.90
CA ALA A 85 -0.74 9.61 -9.18
C ALA A 85 -2.27 9.63 -9.18
N THR A 86 -2.88 9.77 -10.35
CA THR A 86 -4.35 9.78 -10.49
C THR A 86 -4.82 8.71 -11.45
N SER A 87 -6.04 8.23 -11.24
CA SER A 87 -6.69 7.24 -12.08
C SER A 87 -8.21 7.45 -12.10
N VAL A 88 -8.85 7.04 -13.19
CA VAL A 88 -10.32 6.98 -13.30
C VAL A 88 -10.88 5.56 -13.19
N ASP A 89 -10.01 4.54 -13.20
CA ASP A 89 -10.38 3.13 -13.28
C ASP A 89 -9.64 2.21 -12.28
N LEU A 90 -8.80 2.79 -11.41
CA LEU A 90 -7.91 2.10 -10.44
C LEU A 90 -6.82 1.22 -11.05
N ILE A 91 -6.74 1.14 -12.38
CA ILE A 91 -5.85 0.24 -13.12
C ILE A 91 -4.76 1.05 -13.80
N ASN A 92 -5.15 2.10 -14.54
CA ASN A 92 -4.26 2.97 -15.28
C ASN A 92 -3.99 4.22 -14.44
N TRP A 93 -2.73 4.44 -14.08
CA TRP A 93 -2.30 5.53 -13.21
C TRP A 93 -1.40 6.52 -13.94
N GLU A 94 -1.68 7.81 -13.77
CA GLU A 94 -0.88 8.91 -14.30
C GLU A 94 -0.19 9.64 -13.15
N LYS A 95 1.15 9.66 -13.15
CA LYS A 95 1.93 10.42 -12.15
C LYS A 95 1.74 11.92 -12.36
N TYR A 96 1.55 12.66 -11.27
CA TYR A 96 1.49 14.12 -11.31
C TYR A 96 2.82 14.72 -11.76
N ALA A 97 2.76 15.65 -12.71
CA ALA A 97 3.95 16.19 -13.38
C ALA A 97 4.87 17.00 -12.44
N GLU A 98 4.33 17.56 -11.36
CA GLU A 98 5.08 18.36 -10.39
C GLU A 98 5.46 17.55 -9.14
N ASN A 99 5.40 16.22 -9.20
CA ASN A 99 5.91 15.37 -8.12
C ASN A 99 7.39 15.68 -7.80
N PRO A 100 7.83 15.50 -6.53
CA PRO A 100 7.05 15.01 -5.39
C PRO A 100 6.16 16.08 -4.74
N ILE A 101 5.12 15.66 -4.01
CA ILE A 101 4.17 16.55 -3.31
C ILE A 101 4.52 16.76 -1.82
N PHE A 102 5.38 15.91 -1.25
CA PHE A 102 5.84 16.01 0.13
C PHE A 102 7.20 15.33 0.29
N SER A 103 8.00 15.81 1.24
CA SER A 103 9.35 15.30 1.51
C SER A 103 9.54 15.09 3.00
N ARG A 104 10.37 14.11 3.34
CA ARG A 104 10.87 13.93 4.71
C ARG A 104 11.63 15.16 5.19
N GLY A 105 11.83 15.27 6.49
CA GLY A 105 12.60 16.35 7.08
C GLY A 105 14.06 16.49 6.62
N GLU A 106 14.62 17.65 6.90
CA GLU A 106 16.03 17.96 6.70
C GLU A 106 16.95 17.22 7.66
N LYS A 107 18.25 17.28 7.41
CA LYS A 107 19.24 16.64 8.29
C LYS A 107 19.10 17.18 9.72
N GLY A 108 19.00 16.26 10.68
CA GLY A 108 18.81 16.59 12.09
C GLY A 108 17.34 16.66 12.53
N GLU A 109 16.38 16.57 11.60
CA GLU A 109 14.97 16.50 11.95
C GLU A 109 14.57 15.07 12.36
N TRP A 110 13.41 14.95 13.00
CA TRP A 110 12.97 13.71 13.63
C TRP A 110 12.61 12.62 12.62
N ASP A 111 12.23 13.02 11.40
CA ASP A 111 11.86 12.17 10.26
C ASP A 111 12.87 12.27 9.11
N GLU A 112 14.10 12.74 9.36
CA GLU A 112 15.13 12.95 8.33
C GLU A 112 15.49 11.69 7.51
N GLY A 113 15.05 10.53 8.01
CA GLY A 113 15.36 9.21 7.53
C GLY A 113 14.38 8.66 6.50
N ALA A 114 13.08 8.74 6.67
CA ALA A 114 12.12 8.29 5.65
C ALA A 114 10.70 8.71 5.98
N ILE A 115 9.83 8.64 4.97
CA ILE A 115 8.38 8.82 5.11
C ILE A 115 7.60 7.67 4.46
N TRP A 116 6.90 6.86 5.25
CA TRP A 116 6.07 5.74 4.78
C TRP A 116 4.60 5.92 5.12
N PHE A 117 3.78 5.02 4.55
CA PHE A 117 2.41 4.73 5.00
C PHE A 117 1.55 5.97 5.21
N THR A 118 1.53 6.84 4.20
CA THR A 118 0.74 8.07 4.24
C THR A 118 -0.76 7.78 4.48
N THR A 119 -1.55 8.78 4.82
CA THR A 119 -3.00 8.72 4.67
C THR A 119 -3.55 10.14 4.61
N VAL A 120 -4.57 10.36 3.80
CA VAL A 120 -5.13 11.68 3.53
C VAL A 120 -6.60 11.71 3.91
N GLU A 121 -6.99 12.69 4.72
CA GLU A 121 -8.39 12.98 5.00
C GLU A 121 -8.69 14.47 4.78
N LYS A 122 -9.87 14.77 4.24
CA LYS A 122 -10.34 16.16 4.05
C LYS A 122 -11.37 16.52 5.12
N ILE A 123 -11.02 17.47 6.00
CA ILE A 123 -11.89 17.93 7.08
C ILE A 123 -12.00 19.45 7.00
N ASN A 124 -13.22 19.97 6.83
CA ASN A 124 -13.52 21.40 6.78
C ASN A 124 -12.65 22.21 5.80
N GLY A 125 -12.42 21.66 4.60
CA GLY A 125 -11.61 22.31 3.54
C GLY A 125 -10.10 22.25 3.76
N VAL A 126 -9.63 21.42 4.69
CA VAL A 126 -8.21 21.15 4.93
C VAL A 126 -7.94 19.67 4.70
N TYR A 127 -6.94 19.36 3.89
CA TYR A 127 -6.37 18.03 3.75
C TYR A 127 -5.34 17.82 4.85
N TYR A 128 -5.47 16.71 5.57
CA TYR A 128 -4.55 16.25 6.60
C TYR A 128 -3.84 15.02 6.06
N LEU A 129 -2.52 15.11 5.92
CA LEU A 129 -1.63 14.04 5.50
C LEU A 129 -0.89 13.53 6.73
N TRP A 130 -1.33 12.40 7.29
CA TRP A 130 -0.52 11.68 8.27
C TRP A 130 0.47 10.77 7.56
N TYR A 131 1.62 10.56 8.18
CA TYR A 131 2.67 9.70 7.64
C TYR A 131 3.47 9.09 8.77
N GLU A 132 4.05 7.92 8.53
CA GLU A 132 5.11 7.37 9.36
C GLU A 132 6.43 8.05 8.98
N GLY A 133 6.99 8.84 9.89
CA GLY A 133 8.32 9.41 9.75
C GLY A 133 9.34 8.60 10.53
N TYR A 134 10.53 8.42 9.97
CA TYR A 134 11.62 7.69 10.62
C TYR A 134 12.90 8.50 10.66
N GLY A 135 13.56 8.50 11.80
CA GLY A 135 14.77 9.27 12.02
C GLY A 135 15.13 9.37 13.50
N GLY A 136 16.16 10.17 13.79
CA GLY A 136 16.74 10.27 15.13
C GLY A 136 17.73 11.42 15.31
N ALA A 137 17.61 12.47 14.49
CA ALA A 137 18.39 13.72 14.51
C ALA A 137 19.92 13.62 14.30
N ASN A 138 20.48 12.46 13.94
CA ASN A 138 21.91 12.26 13.67
C ASN A 138 22.21 11.21 12.58
N SER A 139 21.21 10.89 11.77
CA SER A 139 21.13 9.62 11.06
C SER A 139 21.73 9.64 9.65
N ARG A 140 21.82 10.80 8.99
CA ARG A 140 22.34 10.92 7.61
C ARG A 140 23.84 10.67 7.41
N ASN A 141 24.58 10.22 8.43
CA ASN A 141 26.03 9.95 8.33
C ASN A 141 26.38 8.47 8.12
N GLN A 142 25.39 7.57 8.05
CA GLN A 142 25.61 6.13 7.90
C GLN A 142 25.10 5.62 6.54
N PRO A 143 25.70 4.55 5.99
CA PRO A 143 25.11 3.85 4.87
C PRO A 143 23.72 3.33 5.27
N TYR A 144 22.76 3.44 4.36
CA TYR A 144 21.36 3.05 4.57
C TYR A 144 21.14 1.53 4.58
N ASP A 145 22.21 0.74 4.59
CA ASP A 145 22.21 -0.73 4.60
C ASP A 145 21.96 -1.33 6.01
N SER A 146 21.84 -0.47 7.02
CA SER A 146 21.42 -0.84 8.38
C SER A 146 20.49 0.25 8.93
N TYR A 147 19.44 -0.15 9.66
CA TYR A 147 18.55 0.78 10.35
C TYR A 147 19.37 1.83 11.10
N LEU A 148 19.11 3.10 10.78
CA LEU A 148 19.79 4.25 11.37
C LEU A 148 19.90 4.11 12.91
N ILE A 149 21.12 4.18 13.43
CA ILE A 149 21.40 4.01 14.86
C ILE A 149 20.60 5.07 15.65
N ASN A 150 19.86 4.61 16.67
CA ASN A 150 18.95 5.42 17.51
C ASN A 150 17.76 6.07 16.78
N ALA A 151 17.50 5.71 15.52
CA ALA A 151 16.28 6.14 14.86
C ALA A 151 15.08 5.30 15.29
N ARG A 152 13.90 5.88 15.11
CA ARG A 152 12.61 5.27 15.46
C ARG A 152 11.51 5.81 14.57
N SER A 153 10.54 4.97 14.28
CA SER A 153 9.30 5.36 13.62
C SER A 153 8.45 6.19 14.57
N GLN A 154 7.90 7.28 14.04
CA GLN A 154 7.03 8.24 14.71
C GLN A 154 5.96 8.69 13.70
N VAL A 155 4.89 9.33 14.17
CA VAL A 155 3.81 9.79 13.30
C VAL A 155 3.91 11.30 13.09
N GLY A 156 3.98 11.71 11.83
CA GLY A 156 3.93 13.10 11.41
C GLY A 156 2.56 13.49 10.89
N LEU A 157 2.34 14.81 10.79
CA LEU A 157 1.16 15.40 10.19
C LEU A 157 1.58 16.61 9.36
N ALA A 158 1.19 16.61 8.09
CA ALA A 158 1.24 17.78 7.21
C ALA A 158 -0.20 18.19 6.84
N THR A 159 -0.40 19.47 6.52
CA THR A 159 -1.73 19.98 6.17
C THR A 159 -1.69 20.85 4.93
N MET A 160 -2.74 20.78 4.12
CA MET A 160 -2.92 21.62 2.95
C MET A 160 -4.36 22.14 2.90
N LYS A 161 -4.55 23.46 2.94
CA LYS A 161 -5.87 24.07 2.72
C LYS A 161 -6.10 24.24 1.22
N ALA A 162 -7.10 23.56 0.67
CA ALA A 162 -7.44 23.60 -0.74
C ALA A 162 -8.87 23.11 -1.01
N ASP A 163 -9.44 23.55 -2.13
CA ASP A 163 -10.76 23.11 -2.57
C ASP A 163 -10.76 21.68 -3.13
N TYR A 164 -9.62 21.21 -3.65
CA TYR A 164 -9.40 19.87 -4.19
C TYR A 164 -7.94 19.44 -3.96
N PHE A 165 -7.64 18.14 -4.04
CA PHE A 165 -6.30 17.61 -3.79
C PHE A 165 -5.41 17.68 -5.03
N PHE A 166 -4.64 18.76 -5.19
CA PHE A 166 -3.70 19.07 -6.31
C PHE A 166 -4.33 19.13 -7.71
N ILE A 167 -5.01 18.08 -8.16
CA ILE A 167 -5.71 17.99 -9.44
C ILE A 167 -7.21 18.12 -9.16
N ARG A 168 -7.92 18.91 -9.98
CA ARG A 168 -9.35 19.11 -9.81
C ARG A 168 -10.11 17.90 -10.37
N PRO A 169 -10.96 17.22 -9.58
CA PRO A 169 -11.80 16.17 -10.11
C PRO A 169 -12.91 16.73 -11.00
N THR A 170 -13.36 15.93 -11.96
CA THR A 170 -14.57 16.23 -12.72
C THR A 170 -15.77 15.53 -12.04
N TYR A 171 -16.99 16.00 -12.31
CA TYR A 171 -18.22 15.52 -11.66
C TYR A 171 -19.21 15.07 -12.72
#